data_AF-A0A1H6CUN8-F1
#
_entry.id   AF-A0A1H6CUN8-F1
#
_cell.length_a   1.000
_cell.length_b   1.000
_cell.length_c   1.000
_cell.angle_alpha   90.00
_cell.angle_beta   90.00
_cell.angle_gamma   90.00
#
_symmetry.space_group_name_H-M   'P 1'
#
loop_
_entity.id
_entity.type
_entity.pdbx_description
1 polymer ?
#
loop_
_entity_poly.entity_id
_entity_poly.type
_entity_poly.pdbx_seq_one_letter_code
_entity_poly.pdbx_strand_id
1 'polypeptide(L)'
;MAGDGWKASDLAFTTRTGTPIEPRNFNRAFESHCRRAGVPRIRVHDTRHTCASLLAALDVHPRVAMRILRHSQISMTVDVYTQIPSPETRKALDRLNQSLDRSSEA
;
A
#
# COMPACT_ATOMS: atom_id res chain seq x y z
N MET A 1 -24.16 15.26 -6.49
CA MET A 1 -25.14 16.23 -5.97
C MET A 1 -25.84 15.59 -4.78
N ALA A 2 -25.89 16.27 -3.64
CA ALA A 2 -26.58 15.78 -2.44
C ALA A 2 -28.10 15.76 -2.71
N GLY A 3 -28.78 14.68 -2.34
CA GLY A 3 -30.23 14.55 -2.55
C GLY A 3 -31.05 15.19 -1.42
N ASP A 4 -32.35 15.36 -1.63
CA ASP A 4 -33.29 16.07 -0.73
C ASP A 4 -33.37 15.54 0.72
N GLY A 5 -32.74 14.41 1.03
CA GLY A 5 -32.63 13.84 2.39
C GLY A 5 -31.23 13.89 3.00
N TRP A 6 -30.33 14.72 2.47
CA TRP A 6 -28.95 14.83 2.95
C TRP A 6 -28.86 15.62 4.25
N LYS A 7 -28.30 14.99 5.29
CA LYS A 7 -27.99 15.63 6.56
C LYS A 7 -26.56 16.16 6.56
N ALA A 8 -26.38 17.38 7.05
CA ALA A 8 -25.05 17.95 7.23
C ALA A 8 -24.21 17.07 8.16
N SER A 9 -22.98 16.79 7.75
CA SER A 9 -22.02 16.01 8.52
C SER A 9 -20.61 16.52 8.23
N ASP A 10 -19.69 16.38 9.17
CA ASP A 10 -18.27 16.71 8.99
C ASP A 10 -17.48 15.58 8.29
N LEU A 11 -18.17 14.63 7.66
CA LEU A 11 -17.57 13.47 7.01
C LEU A 11 -17.28 13.76 5.54
N ALA A 12 -16.05 13.44 5.11
CA ALA A 12 -15.67 13.53 3.70
C ALA A 12 -16.37 12.48 2.81
N PHE A 13 -16.70 11.31 3.37
CA PHE A 13 -17.37 10.22 2.68
C PHE A 13 -18.66 9.83 3.38
N THR A 14 -19.78 10.01 2.69
CA THR A 14 -21.11 9.69 3.23
C THR A 14 -21.91 8.83 2.25
N THR A 15 -22.96 8.22 2.77
CA THR A 15 -24.07 7.75 1.95
C THR A 15 -24.77 8.94 1.27
N ARG A 16 -25.74 8.66 0.40
CA ARG A 16 -26.56 9.69 -0.26
C ARG A 16 -27.35 10.58 0.71
N THR A 17 -27.54 10.12 1.95
CA THR A 17 -28.29 10.85 3.00
C THR A 17 -27.38 11.52 4.03
N GLY A 18 -26.06 11.51 3.85
CA GLY A 18 -25.11 12.17 4.77
C GLY A 18 -24.69 11.32 5.97
N THR A 19 -25.08 10.04 6.03
CA THR A 19 -24.65 9.13 7.10
C THR A 19 -23.29 8.49 6.78
N PRO A 20 -22.56 7.95 7.78
CA PRO A 20 -21.37 7.16 7.53
C PRO A 20 -21.62 5.97 6.59
N ILE A 21 -20.63 5.61 5.78
CA ILE A 21 -20.66 4.41 4.97
C ILE A 21 -20.31 3.21 5.84
N GLU A 22 -21.22 2.24 5.91
CA GLU A 22 -20.99 0.96 6.58
C GLU A 22 -19.86 0.16 5.89
N PRO A 23 -18.82 -0.29 6.61
CA PRO A 23 -17.68 -1.01 6.03
C PRO A 23 -18.06 -2.21 5.17
N ARG A 24 -19.09 -2.98 5.55
CA ARG A 24 -19.56 -4.12 4.75
C ARG A 24 -20.12 -3.71 3.40
N ASN A 25 -20.84 -2.58 3.35
CA ASN A 25 -21.38 -2.04 2.11
C ASN A 25 -20.26 -1.54 1.20
N PHE A 26 -19.24 -0.89 1.78
CA PHE A 26 -18.05 -0.47 1.04
C PHE A 26 -17.32 -1.67 0.43
N ASN A 27 -17.07 -2.74 1.21
CA ASN A 27 -16.41 -3.94 0.72
C ASN A 27 -17.18 -4.62 -0.42
N ARG A 28 -18.51 -4.68 -0.33
CA ARG A 28 -19.35 -5.23 -1.40
C ARG A 28 -19.28 -4.39 -2.68
N ALA A 29 -19.30 -3.06 -2.54
CA ALA A 29 -19.14 -2.15 -3.67
C ALA A 29 -17.75 -2.32 -4.32
N PHE A 30 -16.70 -2.36 -3.51
CA PHE A 30 -15.33 -2.59 -3.95
C PHE A 30 -15.18 -3.89 -4.76
N GLU A 31 -15.71 -5.01 -4.25
CA GLU A 31 -15.70 -6.28 -4.98
C GLU A 31 -16.43 -6.19 -6.33
N SER A 32 -17.57 -5.50 -6.36
CA SER A 32 -18.29 -5.24 -7.61
C SER A 32 -17.45 -4.45 -8.61
N HIS A 33 -16.69 -3.46 -8.14
CA HIS A 33 -15.76 -2.69 -8.97
C HIS A 33 -14.60 -3.55 -9.49
N CYS A 34 -14.00 -4.42 -8.67
CA CYS A 34 -12.97 -5.37 -9.13
C CYS A 34 -13.49 -6.25 -10.27
N ARG A 35 -14.69 -6.82 -10.12
CA ARG A 35 -15.33 -7.63 -11.17
C ARG A 35 -15.56 -6.85 -12.45
N ARG A 36 -16.07 -5.62 -12.34
CA ARG A 36 -16.32 -4.75 -13.49
C ARG A 36 -15.04 -4.34 -14.22
N ALA A 37 -13.94 -4.17 -13.49
CA ALA A 37 -12.64 -3.85 -14.05
C ALA A 37 -11.89 -5.08 -14.61
N GLY A 38 -12.43 -6.29 -14.43
CA GLY A 38 -11.79 -7.54 -14.88
C GLY A 38 -10.52 -7.89 -14.11
N VAL A 39 -10.30 -7.31 -12.92
CA VAL A 39 -9.12 -7.57 -12.09
C VAL A 39 -9.40 -8.65 -11.05
N PRO A 40 -8.37 -9.35 -10.54
CA PRO A 40 -8.53 -10.29 -9.43
C PRO A 40 -9.26 -9.66 -8.25
N ARG A 41 -10.09 -10.47 -7.59
CA ARG A 41 -10.76 -10.04 -6.36
C ARG A 41 -9.72 -9.91 -5.26
N ILE A 42 -9.47 -8.67 -4.85
CA ILE A 42 -8.62 -8.34 -3.70
C ILE A 42 -9.46 -7.70 -2.58
N ARG A 43 -8.90 -7.63 -1.38
CA ARG A 43 -9.49 -6.90 -0.25
C ARG A 43 -9.08 -5.43 -0.33
N VAL A 44 -9.81 -4.55 0.35
CA VAL A 44 -9.51 -3.11 0.37
C VAL A 44 -8.10 -2.85 0.93
N HIS A 45 -7.68 -3.58 1.96
CA HIS A 45 -6.32 -3.42 2.52
C HIS A 45 -5.21 -3.86 1.56
N ASP A 46 -5.49 -4.75 0.61
CA ASP A 46 -4.50 -5.19 -0.37
C ASP A 46 -4.13 -4.04 -1.31
N THR A 47 -5.02 -3.07 -1.54
CA THR A 47 -4.70 -1.86 -2.31
C THR A 47 -3.52 -1.08 -1.72
N ARG A 48 -3.38 -1.14 -0.39
CA ARG A 48 -2.27 -0.51 0.32
C ARG A 48 -0.97 -1.30 0.16
N HIS A 49 -1.05 -2.62 0.09
CA HIS A 49 0.08 -3.47 -0.26
C HIS A 49 0.53 -3.23 -1.71
N THR A 50 -0.42 -3.07 -2.63
CA THR A 50 -0.14 -2.67 -4.01
C THR A 50 0.56 -1.32 -4.06
N CYS A 51 0.08 -0.32 -3.29
CA CYS A 51 0.74 0.98 -3.19
C CYS A 51 2.19 0.85 -2.68
N ALA A 52 2.44 0.05 -1.64
CA ALA A 52 3.79 -0.22 -1.15
C ALA A 52 4.67 -0.86 -2.24
N SER A 53 4.13 -1.84 -2.98
CA SER A 53 4.84 -2.53 -4.06
C SER A 53 5.19 -1.58 -5.22
N LEU A 54 4.28 -0.68 -5.57
CA LEU A 54 4.53 0.35 -6.60
C LEU A 54 5.60 1.35 -6.14
N LEU A 55 5.58 1.80 -4.89
CA LEU A 55 6.61 2.69 -4.36
C LEU A 55 7.99 2.02 -4.35
N ALA A 56 8.05 0.73 -4.00
CA ALA A 56 9.29 -0.05 -4.07
C ALA A 56 9.78 -0.21 -5.53
N ALA A 57 8.89 -0.54 -6.47
CA ALA A 57 9.21 -0.64 -7.89
C ALA A 57 9.70 0.68 -8.51
N LEU A 58 9.28 1.82 -7.94
CA LEU A 58 9.74 3.16 -8.30
C LEU A 58 11.02 3.59 -7.56
N ASP A 59 11.70 2.67 -6.87
CA ASP A 59 12.92 2.90 -6.08
C ASP A 59 12.76 4.04 -5.04
N VAL A 60 11.54 4.25 -4.54
CA VAL A 60 11.29 5.22 -3.48
C VAL A 60 11.98 4.74 -2.22
N HIS A 61 12.77 5.60 -1.59
CA HIS A 61 13.47 5.26 -0.36
C HIS A 61 12.48 4.78 0.73
N PRO A 62 12.73 3.65 1.44
CA PRO A 62 11.77 3.07 2.39
C PRO A 62 11.24 4.05 3.45
N ARG A 63 12.11 4.94 3.95
CA ARG A 63 11.72 6.00 4.90
C ARG A 63 10.65 6.94 4.35
N VAL A 64 10.72 7.27 3.06
CA VAL A 64 9.75 8.12 2.38
C VAL A 64 8.46 7.35 2.13
N ALA A 65 8.55 6.10 1.66
CA ALA A 65 7.40 5.23 1.46
C ALA A 65 6.62 5.00 2.77
N MET A 66 7.30 4.76 3.89
CA MET A 66 6.66 4.64 5.21
C MET A 66 5.90 5.90 5.63
N ARG A 67 6.42 7.09 5.28
CA ARG A 67 5.77 8.37 5.57
C ARG A 67 4.53 8.57 4.69
N ILE A 68 4.59 8.19 3.42
CA ILE A 68 3.44 8.20 2.49
C ILE A 68 2.35 7.26 3.00
N LEU A 69 2.74 6.07 3.44
CA LEU A 69 1.79 5.12 3.96
C LEU A 69 1.24 5.58 5.33
N ARG A 70 1.97 6.30 6.18
CA ARG A 70 1.64 6.55 7.62
C ARG A 70 1.65 5.25 8.44
N HIS A 71 2.82 4.63 8.59
CA HIS A 71 3.10 3.63 9.63
C HIS A 71 2.19 2.39 9.70
N SER A 72 1.46 2.00 8.65
CA SER A 72 0.83 0.67 8.68
C SER A 72 1.93 -0.37 8.74
N GLN A 73 2.08 -0.98 9.91
CA GLN A 73 3.01 -2.05 10.23
C GLN A 73 4.33 -2.06 9.44
N ILE A 74 5.41 -1.74 10.14
CA ILE A 74 6.80 -1.93 9.69
C ILE A 74 6.97 -3.27 8.95
N SER A 75 6.27 -4.34 9.36
CA SER A 75 6.26 -5.64 8.68
C SER A 75 5.86 -5.58 7.20
N MET A 76 4.78 -4.89 6.82
CA MET A 76 4.34 -4.83 5.41
C MET A 76 5.36 -4.12 4.51
N THR A 77 6.08 -3.13 5.04
CA THR A 77 7.07 -2.40 4.23
C THR A 77 8.33 -3.25 4.06
N VAL A 78 8.81 -3.91 5.11
CA VAL A 78 9.97 -4.81 5.01
C VAL A 78 9.70 -5.98 4.06
N ASP A 79 8.52 -6.61 4.11
CA ASP A 79 8.17 -7.75 3.25
C ASP A 79 8.15 -7.39 1.75
N VAL A 80 7.71 -6.18 1.40
CA VAL A 80 7.68 -5.73 0.00
C VAL A 80 9.08 -5.42 -0.54
N TYR A 81 9.89 -4.70 0.24
CA TYR A 81 11.24 -4.33 -0.19
C TYR A 81 12.21 -5.52 -0.20
N THR A 82 11.97 -6.55 0.62
CA THR A 82 12.75 -7.80 0.55
C THR A 82 12.42 -8.61 -0.70
N GLN A 83 11.19 -8.55 -1.20
CA GLN A 83 10.77 -9.26 -2.41
C GLN A 83 11.19 -8.54 -3.71
N ILE A 84 11.42 -7.23 -3.68
CA ILE A 84 11.79 -6.42 -4.86
C ILE A 84 13.14 -5.72 -4.63
N PRO A 85 14.28 -6.42 -4.71
CA PRO A 85 15.56 -5.73 -4.78
C PRO A 85 15.69 -5.08 -6.17
N SER A 86 15.73 -3.74 -6.23
CA SER A 86 16.19 -3.04 -7.43
C SER A 86 17.59 -3.52 -7.80
N PRO A 87 17.97 -3.58 -9.08
CA PRO A 87 19.32 -3.98 -9.51
C PRO A 87 20.43 -3.19 -8.78
N GLU A 88 20.17 -1.92 -8.47
CA GLU A 88 21.00 -1.03 -7.69
C GLU A 88 21.10 -1.48 -6.22
N THR A 89 19.98 -1.80 -5.58
CA THR A 89 19.94 -2.36 -4.22
C THR A 89 20.68 -3.70 -4.15
N ARG A 90 20.51 -4.56 -5.16
CA ARG A 90 21.23 -5.83 -5.27
C ARG A 90 22.74 -5.60 -5.38
N LYS A 91 23.18 -4.69 -6.25
CA LYS A 91 24.60 -4.27 -6.35
C LYS A 91 25.16 -3.71 -5.06
N ALA A 92 24.37 -2.93 -4.31
CA ALA A 92 24.79 -2.38 -3.02
C ALA A 92 24.95 -3.49 -1.96
N LEU A 93 24.03 -4.44 -1.92
CA LEU A 93 24.11 -5.62 -1.05
C LEU A 93 25.27 -6.54 -1.42
N ASP A 94 25.52 -6.77 -2.72
CA ASP A 94 26.67 -7.55 -3.19
C ASP A 94 28.00 -6.91 -2.76
N ARG A 95 28.11 -5.58 -2.84
CA ARG A 95 29.29 -4.83 -2.35
C ARG A 95 29.45 -4.91 -0.84
N LEU A 96 28.34 -4.88 -0.08
CA LEU A 96 28.37 -5.04 1.37
C LEU A 96 28.84 -6.44 1.75
N ASN A 97 28.33 -7.49 1.08
CA ASN A 97 28.70 -8.88 1.33
C ASN A 97 30.20 -9.12 1.07
N GLN A 98 30.72 -8.62 -0.06
CA GLN A 98 32.17 -8.66 -0.36
C GLN A 98 33.04 -7.94 0.66
N SER A 99 32.51 -6.91 1.34
CA SER A 99 33.25 -6.21 2.39
C SER A 99 33.28 -7.00 3.69
N LEU A 100 32.22 -7.75 4.00
CA LEU A 100 32.13 -8.56 5.21
C LEU A 100 32.96 -9.85 5.08
N ASP A 101 32.94 -10.50 3.93
CA ASP A 101 33.75 -11.71 3.68
C ASP A 101 35.25 -11.43 3.79
N ARG A 102 35.73 -10.31 3.22
CA ARG A 102 37.13 -9.85 3.37
C ARG A 102 37.52 -9.49 4.81
N SER A 103 36.55 -9.26 5.69
CA SER A 103 36.80 -8.95 7.10
C SER A 103 36.82 -10.19 7.99
N SER A 104 36.38 -11.35 7.49
CA SER A 104 36.41 -12.63 8.20
C SER A 104 37.66 -13.49 7.92
N GLU A 105 38.47 -13.09 6.94
CA GLU A 105 39.75 -13.73 6.59
C GLU A 105 40.99 -12.97 7.11
N ALA A 106 40.80 -11.98 7.98
CA ALA A 106 41.86 -11.23 8.69
C ALA A 106 41.77 -11.48 10.20
#